data_AF-A0A3C2B9H8-F1
#
_entry.id   AF-A0A3C2B9H8-F1
#
_cell.length_a   1.000
_cell.length_b   1.000
_cell.length_c   1.000
_cell.angle_alpha   90.00
_cell.angle_beta   90.00
_cell.angle_gamma   90.00
#
_symmetry.space_group_name_H-M   'P 1'
#
loop_
_entity.id
_entity.type
_entity.pdbx_description
1 polymer ?
#
loop_
_entity_poly.entity_id
_entity_poly.type
_entity_poly.pdbx_seq_one_letter_code
_entity_poly.pdbx_strand_id
1 'polypeptide(L)' 'MVRETGWVFNNQEHRNLREFVETGDHETIAYLHAFGLWGDHTAEQKLVEIGSGIGRMTASFTRHFARVVACRSEE' A
#
# COMPACT_ATOMS: atom_id res chain seq x y z
N MET A 1 -2.22 -8.81 -6.66
CA MET A 1 -1.62 -8.16 -5.45
C MET A 1 -1.50 -9.21 -4.33
N VAL A 2 -0.78 -9.01 -3.21
CA VAL A 2 -0.41 -10.07 -2.23
C VAL A 2 -1.50 -11.11 -1.84
N ARG A 3 -2.80 -10.76 -1.91
CA ARG A 3 -3.93 -11.68 -1.70
C ARG A 3 -4.19 -12.66 -2.86
N GLU A 4 -3.80 -12.32 -4.07
CA GLU A 4 -4.03 -13.07 -5.32
C GLU A 4 -2.81 -13.87 -5.77
N THR A 5 -1.64 -13.64 -5.16
CA THR A 5 -0.36 -14.23 -5.62
C THR A 5 -0.10 -15.64 -5.08
N GLY A 6 -1.01 -16.22 -4.27
CA GLY A 6 -0.84 -17.54 -3.69
C GLY A 6 0.37 -17.67 -2.75
N TRP A 7 0.95 -16.55 -2.31
CA TRP A 7 2.13 -16.51 -1.48
C TRP A 7 1.82 -16.98 -0.05
N VAL A 8 2.56 -17.99 0.43
CA VAL A 8 2.54 -18.36 1.85
C VAL A 8 3.28 -17.27 2.61
N PHE A 9 2.54 -16.51 3.42
CA PHE A 9 3.11 -15.44 4.23
C PHE A 9 3.96 -16.05 5.37
N ASN A 10 5.28 -16.14 5.15
CA ASN A 10 6.26 -16.61 6.14
C ASN A 10 7.16 -15.45 6.59
N ASN A 11 6.55 -14.44 7.21
CA ASN A 11 7.30 -13.34 7.80
C ASN A 11 7.72 -13.70 9.23
N GLN A 12 9.01 -13.58 9.53
CA GLN A 12 9.56 -13.86 10.86
C GLN A 12 9.19 -12.77 11.88
N GLU A 13 8.83 -11.56 11.42
CA GLU A 13 8.53 -10.40 12.28
C GLU A 13 7.03 -10.16 12.47
N HIS A 14 6.18 -10.63 11.55
CA HIS A 14 4.73 -10.44 11.62
C HIS A 14 4.00 -11.78 11.62
N ARG A 15 3.04 -11.95 12.54
CA ARG A 15 2.42 -13.26 12.79
C ARG A 15 1.48 -13.69 11.67
N ASN A 16 0.98 -12.76 10.86
CA ASN A 16 0.07 -13.05 9.76
C ASN A 16 0.04 -11.91 8.70
N LEU A 17 -0.56 -12.21 7.55
CA LEU A 17 -0.66 -11.29 6.42
C LEU A 17 -1.43 -9.99 6.75
N ARG A 18 -2.39 -10.04 7.67
CA ARG A 18 -3.16 -8.86 8.08
C ARG A 18 -2.26 -7.87 8.83
N GLU A 19 -1.52 -8.33 9.84
CA GLU A 19 -0.59 -7.47 10.60
C GLU A 19 0.43 -6.81 9.66
N PHE A 20 0.93 -7.54 8.65
CA PHE A 20 1.83 -6.97 7.65
C PHE A 20 1.21 -5.95 6.72
N VAL A 21 -0.05 -6.13 6.31
CA VAL A 21 -0.75 -5.10 5.53
C VAL A 21 -1.02 -3.87 6.39
N GLU A 22 -1.39 -4.05 7.67
CA GLU A 22 -1.63 -2.96 8.62
C GLU A 22 -0.39 -2.08 8.85
N THR A 23 0.83 -2.65 8.84
CA THR A 23 2.04 -1.80 8.90
C THR A 23 2.19 -0.91 7.66
N GLY A 24 1.75 -1.41 6.49
CA GLY A 24 1.67 -0.61 5.27
C GLY A 24 0.76 0.60 5.42
N ASP A 25 -0.38 0.43 6.09
CA ASP A 25 -1.36 1.49 6.32
C ASP A 25 -0.80 2.62 7.19
N HIS A 26 -0.11 2.26 8.26
CA HIS A 26 0.49 3.26 9.14
C HIS A 26 1.58 4.06 8.42
N GLU A 27 2.41 3.41 7.60
CA GLU A 27 3.46 4.08 6.84
C GLU A 27 2.90 5.03 5.77
N THR A 28 1.95 4.57 4.96
CA THR A 28 1.37 5.39 3.89
C THR A 28 0.67 6.62 4.45
N ILE A 29 -0.13 6.48 5.51
CA ILE A 29 -0.81 7.59 6.17
C ILE A 29 0.22 8.57 6.74
N ALA A 30 1.28 8.07 7.39
CA ALA A 30 2.35 8.92 7.91
C ALA A 30 3.04 9.73 6.80
N TYR A 31 3.33 9.12 5.65
CA TYR A 31 3.91 9.84 4.50
C TYR A 31 2.96 10.88 3.94
N LEU A 32 1.68 10.56 3.77
CA LEU A 32 0.69 11.51 3.26
C LEU A 32 0.55 12.72 4.20
N HIS A 33 0.58 12.51 5.51
CA HIS A 33 0.61 13.62 6.47
C HIS A 33 1.90 14.43 6.40
N ALA A 34 3.06 13.77 6.38
CA ALA A 34 4.36 14.44 6.36
C ALA A 34 4.55 15.34 5.13
N PHE A 35 3.96 14.94 3.99
CA PHE A 35 4.02 15.71 2.75
C PHE A 35 2.82 16.64 2.51
N GLY A 36 1.87 16.73 3.47
CA GLY A 36 0.69 17.57 3.32
C GLY A 36 -0.29 17.12 2.22
N LEU A 37 -0.30 15.83 1.91
CA LEU A 37 -1.14 15.20 0.89
C LEU A 37 -2.38 14.50 1.47
N TRP A 38 -2.54 14.52 2.80
CA TRP A 38 -3.67 13.93 3.50
C TRP A 38 -4.82 14.94 3.69
N GLY A 39 -6.02 14.57 3.26
CA GLY A 39 -7.25 15.31 3.52
C GLY A 39 -8.41 14.80 2.68
N ASP A 40 -9.53 15.53 2.70
CA ASP A 40 -10.74 15.14 1.96
C ASP A 40 -10.48 15.02 0.45
N HIS A 41 -9.54 15.81 -0.08
CA HIS A 41 -9.16 15.76 -1.49
C HIS A 41 -8.46 14.44 -1.89
N THR A 42 -7.89 13.68 -0.94
CA THR A 42 -7.11 12.46 -1.25
C THR A 42 -8.00 11.43 -1.93
N ALA A 43 -9.26 11.33 -1.51
CA ALA A 43 -10.26 10.43 -2.06
C ALA A 43 -10.61 10.71 -3.53
N GLU A 44 -10.35 11.91 -4.04
CA GLU A 44 -10.60 12.31 -5.43
C GLU A 44 -9.36 12.19 -6.32
N GLN A 45 -8.18 12.02 -5.72
CA GLN A 45 -6.92 11.99 -6.43
C GLN A 45 -6.59 10.63 -7.03
N LYS A 46 -5.76 10.66 -8.07
CA LYS A 46 -5.19 9.47 -8.71
C LYS A 46 -3.73 9.36 -8.31
N LEU A 47 -3.30 8.17 -7.91
CA LEU A 47 -1.93 7.90 -7.50
C LEU A 47 -1.24 6.99 -8.51
N VAL A 48 0.00 7.32 -8.85
CA VAL A 48 0.93 6.38 -9.50
C VAL A 48 1.95 5.94 -8.46
N GLU A 49 1.95 4.66 -8.13
CA GLU A 49 2.93 4.05 -7.22
C GLU A 49 4.02 3.37 -8.04
N ILE A 50 5.27 3.79 -7.84
CA ILE A 50 6.45 3.18 -8.47
C ILE A 50 7.20 2.37 -7.41
N GLY A 51 7.52 1.12 -7.73
CA GLY A 51 8.16 0.22 -6.77
C GLY A 51 7.14 -0.42 -5.81
N SER A 52 5.97 -0.81 -6.30
CA SER A 52 4.88 -1.35 -5.48
C SER A 52 5.20 -2.69 -4.80
N GLY A 53 6.28 -3.36 -5.24
CA GLY A 53 6.70 -4.64 -4.70
C GLY A 53 5.57 -5.66 -4.70
N ILE A 54 5.33 -6.29 -3.55
CA ILE A 54 4.21 -7.24 -3.37
C ILE A 54 2.84 -6.56 -3.13
N GLY A 55 2.83 -5.23 -3.03
CA GLY A 55 1.63 -4.40 -2.89
C GLY A 55 1.19 -4.14 -1.45
N ARG A 56 2.13 -4.16 -0.49
CA ARG A 56 1.83 -3.85 0.92
C ARG A 56 1.24 -2.45 1.07
N MET A 57 1.92 -1.44 0.54
CA MET A 57 1.45 -0.05 0.57
C MET A 57 0.34 0.21 -0.45
N THR A 58 0.39 -0.45 -1.62
CA THR A 58 -0.70 -0.37 -2.61
C THR A 58 -2.06 -0.70 -2.01
N ALA A 59 -2.15 -1.69 -1.14
CA ALA A 59 -3.39 -2.04 -0.47
C ALA A 59 -3.95 -0.86 0.35
N SER A 60 -3.09 -0.12 1.05
CA SER A 60 -3.50 1.11 1.74
C SER A 60 -3.93 2.19 0.76
N PHE A 61 -3.10 2.47 -0.26
CA PHE A 61 -3.38 3.52 -1.24
C PHE A 61 -4.73 3.31 -1.95
N THR A 62 -5.12 2.07 -2.27
CA THR A 62 -6.40 1.78 -2.92
C THR A 62 -7.62 2.05 -2.05
N ARG A 63 -7.45 2.21 -0.72
CA ARG A 63 -8.53 2.66 0.18
C ARG A 63 -8.65 4.17 0.29
N HIS A 64 -7.60 4.91 -0.06
CA HIS A 64 -7.52 6.35 0.15
C HIS A 64 -7.60 7.18 -1.13
N PHE A 65 -7.26 6.61 -2.29
CA PHE A 65 -7.28 7.29 -3.58
C PHE A 65 -8.39 6.77 -4.49
N ALA A 66 -8.97 7.63 -5.33
CA ALA A 66 -9.98 7.24 -6.31
C ALA A 66 -9.47 6.17 -7.28
N ARG A 67 -8.18 6.23 -7.62
CA ARG A 67 -7.53 5.26 -8.49
C ARG A 67 -6.04 5.17 -8.16
N VAL A 68 -5.53 3.95 -8.10
CA VAL A 68 -4.09 3.67 -7.98
C VAL A 68 -3.64 2.90 -9.21
N VAL A 69 -2.58 3.39 -9.86
CA VAL A 69 -1.82 2.66 -10.87
C VAL A 69 -0.51 2.26 -10.23
N ALA A 70 -0.31 0.96 -10.01
CA ALA A 70 0.86 0.45 -9.32
C ALA A 70 1.79 -0.24 -10.31
N CYS A 71 3.06 0.17 -10.32
CA CYS A 71 4.10 -0.35 -11.19
C CYS A 71 5.17 -1.06 -10.34
N ARG A 72 5.49 -2.29 -10.73
CA ARG A 72 6.64 -3.03 -10.22
C ARG A 72 7.63 -3.29 -11.34
N SER A 73 8.92 -3.32 -11.03
CA SER A 73 9.88 -3.97 -11.92
C SER A 73 9.69 -5.48 -11.84
N GLU A 74 9.87 -6.17 -12.96
CA GLU A 74 10.04 -7.62 -12.95
C GLU A 74 11.54 -7.90 -13.04
N GLU A 75 12.08 -8.47 -11.96
CA GLU A 75 13.37 -9.15 -11.94
C GLU A 75 13.22 -10.39 -11.05
#